data_AF-A0A1J8QE43-F1
#
_entry.id   AF-A0A1J8QE43-F1
#
_cell.length_a   1.000
_cell.length_b   1.000
_cell.length_c   1.000
_cell.angle_alpha   90.00
_cell.angle_beta   90.00
_cell.angle_gamma   90.00
#
_symmetry.space_group_name_H-M   'P 1'
#
loop_
_entity.id
_entity.type
_entity.pdbx_description
1 polymer ?
#
loop_
_entity_poly.entity_id
_entity_poly.type
_entity_poly.pdbx_seq_one_letter_code
_entity_poly.pdbx_strand_id
1 'polypeptide(L)'
;MDMSDEARRVGRLDSSTGKSSAMSLGYFLTHSSAFKQECRVLCAADGDATLAAKAYDKAIELYSAGIDLDPAIDSIFARRCAATLGEMI
;
A
#
# COMPACT_ATOMS: atom_id res chain seq x y z
N MET A 1 22.75 -10.07 1.86
CA MET A 1 22.82 -8.60 1.75
C MET A 1 22.18 -8.06 3.01
N ASP A 2 23.02 -7.68 3.97
CA ASP A 2 22.64 -7.21 5.30
C ASP A 2 22.63 -5.68 5.23
N MET A 3 21.49 -5.06 5.54
CA MET A 3 21.22 -3.62 5.32
C MET A 3 21.24 -2.86 6.66
N SER A 4 22.28 -3.10 7.46
CA SER A 4 22.32 -2.68 8.87
C SER A 4 23.25 -1.49 9.17
N ASP A 5 23.79 -0.77 8.18
CA ASP A 5 24.73 0.32 8.48
C ASP A 5 24.66 1.45 7.45
N GLU A 6 23.87 2.50 7.76
CA GLU A 6 24.19 3.89 7.39
C GLU A 6 23.34 4.87 8.21
N ALA A 7 23.51 4.85 9.54
CA ALA A 7 22.96 5.87 10.43
C ALA A 7 24.09 6.76 10.99
N ARG A 8 25.02 7.21 10.13
CA ARG A 8 26.15 8.04 10.55
C ARG A 8 26.01 9.49 10.11
N ARG A 9 25.52 10.28 11.08
CA ARG A 9 25.80 11.72 11.34
C ARG A 9 25.33 12.76 10.32
N VAL A 10 24.45 13.66 10.76
CA VAL A 10 24.69 15.13 10.89
C VAL A 10 23.69 15.62 11.94
N GLY A 11 24.05 16.15 13.10
CA GLY A 11 24.65 17.45 13.34
C GLY A 11 24.11 17.95 14.70
N ARG A 12 24.96 18.52 15.54
CA ARG A 12 24.59 19.08 16.85
C ARG A 12 23.45 20.10 16.66
N LEU A 13 22.27 19.82 17.23
CA LEU A 13 21.17 20.76 17.29
C LEU A 13 21.39 21.71 18.48
N ASP A 14 21.74 22.96 18.19
CA ASP A 14 21.55 24.03 19.16
C ASP A 14 20.03 24.27 19.34
N SER A 15 19.65 24.55 20.58
CA SER A 15 18.28 24.77 20.97
C SER A 15 17.85 26.20 20.64
N SER A 16 17.14 26.41 19.53
CA SER A 16 16.09 27.42 19.52
C SER A 16 14.98 27.09 18.51
N THR A 17 13.74 27.24 18.97
CA THR A 17 12.53 27.43 18.17
C THR A 17 11.87 26.20 17.54
N GLY A 18 11.19 25.40 18.38
CA GLY A 18 9.79 24.98 18.21
C GLY A 18 9.20 24.62 16.83
N LYS A 19 9.93 24.02 15.88
CA LYS A 19 9.37 23.59 14.57
C LYS A 19 9.80 22.21 14.04
N SER A 20 10.57 21.42 14.79
CA SER A 20 11.07 20.12 14.29
C SER A 20 10.03 18.99 14.23
N SER A 21 8.94 19.07 14.99
CA SER A 21 7.97 17.97 15.10
C SER A 21 7.12 17.75 13.83
N ALA A 22 6.78 18.83 13.11
CA ALA A 22 5.96 18.73 11.89
C ALA A 22 6.72 18.12 10.69
N MET A 23 8.04 18.34 10.59
CA MET A 23 8.85 17.84 9.48
C MET A 23 9.01 16.31 9.52
N SER A 24 9.13 15.74 10.72
CA SER A 24 9.19 14.28 10.94
C SER A 24 7.84 13.60 10.71
N LEU A 25 6.74 14.21 11.17
CA LEU A 25 5.39 13.65 10.99
C LEU A 25 4.94 13.72 9.53
N GLY A 26 5.21 14.83 8.83
CA GLY A 26 4.87 15.00 7.41
C GLY A 26 5.62 14.02 6.51
N TYR A 27 6.92 13.79 6.76
CA TYR A 27 7.70 12.80 6.04
C TYR A 27 7.15 11.38 6.26
N PHE A 28 6.87 11.00 7.52
CA PHE A 28 6.34 9.68 7.86
C PHE A 28 4.97 9.41 7.25
N LEU A 29 4.06 10.39 7.31
CA LEU A 29 2.73 10.28 6.72
C LEU A 29 2.79 10.15 5.19
N THR A 30 3.65 10.94 4.53
CA THR A 30 3.82 10.91 3.07
C THR A 30 4.45 9.58 2.61
N HIS A 31 5.43 9.07 3.34
CA HIS A 31 6.04 7.76 3.07
C HIS A 31 5.03 6.63 3.25
N SER A 32 4.24 6.67 4.34
CA SER A 32 3.20 5.66 4.60
C SER A 32 2.09 5.69 3.55
N SER A 33 1.65 6.87 3.10
CA SER A 33 0.62 6.99 2.05
C SER A 33 1.13 6.52 0.69
N ALA A 34 2.37 6.86 0.32
CA ALA A 34 2.97 6.41 -0.94
C ALA A 34 3.13 4.87 -0.96
N PHE A 35 3.65 4.29 0.12
CA PHE A 35 3.77 2.85 0.26
C PHE A 35 2.41 2.12 0.17
N LYS A 36 1.38 2.61 0.89
CA LYS A 36 0.03 2.04 0.80
C LYS A 36 -0.54 2.13 -0.61
N GLN A 37 -0.25 3.20 -1.34
CA GLN A 37 -0.67 3.36 -2.72
C GLN A 37 0.03 2.34 -3.63
N GLU A 38 1.33 2.13 -3.48
CA GLU A 38 2.10 1.15 -4.25
C GLU A 38 1.61 -0.28 -4.01
N CYS A 39 1.45 -0.68 -2.73
CA CYS A 39 0.91 -1.99 -2.39
C CYS A 39 -0.47 -2.22 -3.00
N ARG A 40 -1.32 -1.20 -2.98
CA ARG A 40 -2.67 -1.30 -3.57
C ARG A 40 -2.62 -1.50 -5.08
N VAL A 41 -1.77 -0.74 -5.78
CA VAL A 41 -1.60 -0.89 -7.23
C VAL A 41 -1.12 -2.30 -7.55
N LEU A 42 -0.20 -2.84 -6.74
CA LEU A 42 0.28 -4.21 -6.89
C LEU A 42 -0.85 -5.24 -6.66
N CYS A 43 -1.61 -5.11 -5.56
CA CYS A 43 -2.76 -5.97 -5.30
C CYS A 43 -3.79 -5.95 -6.45
N ALA A 44 -4.06 -4.77 -7.03
CA ALA A 44 -4.97 -4.66 -8.16
C ALA A 44 -4.41 -5.32 -9.43
N ALA A 45 -3.12 -5.12 -9.73
CA ALA A 45 -2.48 -5.70 -10.91
C ALA A 45 -2.38 -7.24 -10.83
N ASP A 46 -1.95 -7.77 -9.68
CA ASP A 46 -1.89 -9.21 -9.45
C ASP A 46 -3.30 -9.83 -9.40
N GLY A 47 -4.27 -9.10 -8.85
CA GLY A 47 -5.68 -9.47 -8.89
C GLY A 47 -6.20 -9.60 -10.32
N ASP A 48 -5.87 -8.64 -11.20
CA ASP A 48 -6.24 -8.71 -12.62
C ASP A 48 -5.58 -9.90 -13.34
N ALA A 49 -4.30 -10.15 -13.06
CA ALA A 49 -3.57 -11.28 -13.65
C ALA A 49 -4.15 -12.63 -13.23
N THR A 50 -4.50 -12.78 -11.95
CA THR A 50 -5.12 -14.00 -11.41
C THR A 50 -6.56 -14.17 -11.89
N LEU A 51 -7.32 -13.08 -12.02
CA LEU A 51 -8.66 -13.10 -12.61
C LEU A 51 -8.62 -13.53 -14.08
N ALA A 52 -7.67 -13.02 -14.87
CA ALA A 52 -7.48 -13.44 -16.26
C ALA A 52 -7.11 -14.93 -16.37
N ALA A 53 -6.39 -15.46 -15.37
CA ALA A 53 -6.09 -16.89 -15.25
C ALA A 53 -7.23 -17.73 -14.64
N LYS A 54 -8.39 -17.11 -14.34
CA LYS A 54 -9.55 -17.72 -13.66
C LYS A 54 -9.25 -18.32 -12.28
N ALA A 55 -8.18 -17.85 -11.63
CA ALA A 55 -7.85 -18.21 -10.26
C ALA A 55 -8.66 -17.32 -9.30
N TYR A 56 -9.98 -17.54 -9.25
CA TYR A 56 -10.92 -16.63 -8.62
C TYR A 56 -10.68 -16.42 -7.12
N ASP A 57 -10.42 -17.48 -6.35
CA ASP A 57 -10.10 -17.40 -4.92
C ASP A 57 -8.96 -16.41 -4.65
N LYS A 58 -7.88 -16.54 -5.43
CA LYS A 58 -6.68 -15.71 -5.30
C LYS A 58 -6.95 -14.27 -5.74
N ALA A 59 -7.75 -14.07 -6.79
CA ALA A 59 -8.16 -12.74 -7.21
C ALA A 59 -8.98 -12.04 -6.11
N ILE A 60 -9.92 -12.75 -5.47
CA ILE A 60 -10.74 -12.23 -4.38
C ILE A 60 -9.87 -11.84 -3.18
N GLU A 61 -8.90 -12.68 -2.80
CA GLU A 61 -7.95 -12.39 -1.72
C GLU A 61 -7.15 -11.11 -2.02
N LEU A 62 -6.58 -11.01 -3.22
CA LEU A 62 -5.78 -9.85 -3.64
C LEU A 62 -6.60 -8.56 -3.68
N TYR A 63 -7.80 -8.58 -4.23
CA TYR A 63 -8.67 -7.40 -4.21
C TYR A 63 -9.14 -7.05 -2.79
N SER A 64 -9.35 -8.03 -1.92
CA SER A 64 -9.69 -7.77 -0.51
C SER A 64 -8.53 -7.08 0.21
N ALA A 65 -7.29 -7.54 0.00
CA ALA A 65 -6.10 -6.86 0.53
C ALA A 65 -5.96 -5.42 -0.03
N GLY A 66 -6.29 -5.21 -1.30
CA GLY A 66 -6.35 -3.87 -1.90
C GLY A 66 -7.38 -2.94 -1.24
N ILE A 67 -8.54 -3.48 -0.85
CA ILE A 67 -9.60 -2.75 -0.12
C ILE A 67 -9.16 -2.44 1.31
N ASP A 68 -8.50 -3.37 2.00
CA ASP A 68 -7.99 -3.14 3.36
C ASP A 68 -6.93 -2.00 3.40
N LEU A 69 -6.19 -1.81 2.31
CA LEU A 69 -5.24 -0.71 2.14
C LEU A 69 -5.92 0.64 1.89
N ASP A 70 -7.02 0.65 1.13
CA ASP A 70 -7.89 1.81 0.94
C ASP A 70 -9.33 1.42 0.57
N PRO A 71 -10.24 1.54 1.55
CA PRO A 71 -11.64 1.17 1.38
C PRO A 71 -12.42 2.08 0.41
N ALA A 72 -11.89 3.26 0.06
CA ALA A 72 -12.61 4.25 -0.75
C ALA A 72 -12.52 4.02 -2.26
N ILE A 73 -11.80 2.97 -2.71
CA ILE A 73 -11.65 2.69 -4.14
C ILE A 73 -12.71 1.72 -4.64
N ASP A 74 -13.77 2.29 -5.21
CA ASP A 74 -14.87 1.57 -5.83
C ASP A 74 -14.43 0.61 -6.94
N SER A 75 -13.35 0.92 -7.66
CA SER A 75 -12.89 0.09 -8.78
C SER A 75 -12.35 -1.27 -8.33
N ILE A 76 -11.67 -1.34 -7.19
CA ILE A 76 -11.17 -2.61 -6.62
C ILE A 76 -12.35 -3.43 -6.08
N PHE A 77 -13.32 -2.76 -5.47
CA PHE A 77 -14.57 -3.41 -5.04
C PHE A 77 -15.32 -4.04 -6.21
N ALA A 78 -15.51 -3.30 -7.31
CA ALA A 78 -16.17 -3.81 -8.51
C ALA A 78 -15.44 -5.03 -9.11
N ARG A 79 -14.10 -5.01 -9.12
CA ARG A 79 -13.28 -6.15 -9.58
C ARG A 79 -13.41 -7.38 -8.68
N ARG A 80 -13.45 -7.18 -7.35
CA ARG A 80 -13.74 -8.27 -6.40
C ARG A 80 -15.10 -8.90 -6.67
N CYS A 81 -16.14 -8.09 -6.89
CA CYS A 81 -17.47 -8.59 -7.24
C CYS A 81 -17.45 -9.41 -8.54
N ALA A 82 -16.72 -8.94 -9.57
CA ALA A 82 -16.56 -9.69 -10.81
C ALA A 82 -15.87 -11.04 -10.59
N ALA A 83 -14.84 -11.09 -9.74
CA ALA A 83 -14.17 -12.34 -9.39
C ALA A 83 -15.09 -13.31 -8.63
N THR A 84 -15.85 -12.83 -7.63
CA THR A 84 -16.85 -13.64 -6.90
C THR A 84 -17.94 -14.17 -7.82
N LEU A 85 -18.43 -13.37 -8.76
CA LEU A 85 -19.39 -13.84 -9.76
C LEU A 85 -18.77 -14.90 -10.67
N GLY A 86 -17.50 -14.74 -11.08
CA GLY A 86 -16.78 -15.72 -11.89
C GLY A 86 -16.55 -17.05 -11.18
N GLU A 87 -16.34 -17.04 -9.86
CA GLU A 87 -16.21 -18.24 -9.02
C GLU A 87 -17.50 -19.07 -8.98
N MET A 88 -18.66 -18.41 -9.06
CA MET A 88 -19.99 -19.03 -8.96
C MET A 88 -20.49 -19.65 -10.26
N ILE A 89 -19.81 -19.45 -11.40
CA ILE A 89 -20.23 -19.89 -12.75
C ILE A 89 -19.35 -21.06 -13.20
#